data_AF-A0ABD4A1N8-F1
#
_entry.id   AF-A0ABD4A1N8-F1
#
_cell.length_a   1.000
_cell.length_b   1.000
_cell.length_c   1.000
_cell.angle_alpha   90.00
_cell.angle_beta   90.00
_cell.angle_gamma   90.00
#
_symmetry.space_group_name_H-M   'P 1'
#
loop_
_entity.id
_entity.type
_entity.pdbx_description
1 polymer ?
#
loop_
_entity_poly.entity_id
_entity_poly.type
_entity_poly.pdbx_seq_one_letter_code
_entity_poly.pdbx_strand_id
1 'polypeptide(L)'
;MMKDFWESSMVIHSANFSVAILCTFVFLAIFELVTKYNNWEEIKNGNMAVAMATGGKIFGILNIFRFSITHNDTLFVMVGWGCFGFLLLLTAYYIFEFLTPTFNVDEQIANDNRAVGFISMVISVGLSYVIGAGII
;
A
#
# COMPACT_ATOMS: atom_id res chain seq x y z
N MET A 1 21.78 -24.70 19.71
CA MET A 1 21.69 -25.43 18.43
C MET A 1 20.45 -25.05 17.63
N MET A 2 19.20 -25.31 18.05
CA MET A 2 18.03 -24.76 17.29
C MET A 2 17.80 -23.25 17.50
N LYS A 3 18.12 -22.68 18.67
CA LYS A 3 17.99 -21.23 18.91
C LYS A 3 18.84 -20.41 17.94
N ASP A 4 20.07 -20.86 17.66
CA ASP A 4 20.98 -20.20 16.72
C ASP A 4 20.43 -20.15 15.28
N PHE A 5 19.60 -21.12 14.88
CA PHE A 5 18.97 -21.12 13.56
C PHE A 5 17.88 -20.06 13.45
N TRP A 6 16.99 -19.98 14.46
CA TRP A 6 15.89 -19.00 14.47
C TRP A 6 16.36 -17.56 14.69
N GLU A 7 17.52 -17.38 15.31
CA GLU A 7 18.17 -16.07 15.50
C GLU A 7 19.07 -15.68 14.31
N SER A 8 19.18 -16.55 13.29
CA SER A 8 19.89 -16.21 12.06
C SER A 8 19.22 -15.02 11.38
N SER A 9 20.02 -14.00 11.04
CA SER A 9 19.58 -12.81 10.29
C SER A 9 18.82 -13.17 9.01
N MET A 10 19.18 -14.28 8.35
CA MET A 10 18.47 -14.76 7.16
C MET A 10 17.04 -15.22 7.46
N VAL A 11 16.82 -15.90 8.59
CA VAL A 11 15.50 -16.41 8.99
C VAL A 11 14.58 -15.26 9.40
N ILE A 12 15.10 -14.30 10.16
CA ILE A 12 14.35 -13.09 10.56
C ILE A 12 13.97 -12.26 9.33
N HIS A 13 14.91 -12.01 8.42
CA HIS A 13 14.61 -11.29 7.17
C HIS A 13 13.57 -12.02 6.32
N SER A 14 13.67 -13.35 6.18
CA SER A 14 12.69 -14.15 5.42
C SER A 14 11.30 -14.12 6.06
N ALA A 15 11.22 -14.10 7.40
CA ALA A 15 9.97 -13.97 8.13
C ALA A 15 9.32 -12.60 7.91
N ASN A 16 10.08 -11.51 8.09
CA ASN A 16 9.60 -10.14 7.85
C ASN A 16 9.13 -9.96 6.41
N PHE A 17 9.90 -10.45 5.43
CA PHE A 17 9.56 -10.40 4.01
C PHE A 17 8.26 -11.15 3.70
N SER A 18 8.13 -12.39 4.18
CA SER A 18 6.94 -13.22 3.94
C SER A 18 5.68 -12.58 4.52
N VAL A 19 5.77 -12.05 5.74
CA VAL A 19 4.63 -11.39 6.41
C VAL A 19 4.26 -10.09 5.69
N ALA A 20 5.24 -9.27 5.31
CA ALA A 20 4.99 -8.03 4.58
C ALA A 20 4.29 -8.26 3.23
N ILE A 21 4.71 -9.29 2.48
CA ILE A 21 4.05 -9.68 1.22
C ILE A 21 2.61 -10.13 1.48
N LEU A 22 2.41 -11.01 2.46
CA LEU A 22 1.07 -11.52 2.79
C LEU A 22 0.13 -10.37 3.18
N CYS A 23 0.58 -9.47 4.06
CA CYS A 23 -0.17 -8.28 4.43
C CYS A 23 -0.45 -7.37 3.23
N THR A 24 0.52 -7.22 2.31
CA THR A 24 0.33 -6.41 1.10
C THR A 24 -0.82 -6.95 0.24
N PHE A 25 -0.88 -8.26 0.01
CA PHE A 25 -2.00 -8.86 -0.74
C PHE A 25 -3.34 -8.69 -0.02
N VAL A 26 -3.38 -8.88 1.30
CA VAL A 26 -4.61 -8.66 2.09
C VAL A 26 -5.08 -7.21 2.00
N PHE A 27 -4.17 -6.25 2.14
CA PHE A 27 -4.46 -4.82 2.07
C PHE A 27 -4.89 -4.37 0.67
N LEU A 28 -4.30 -4.94 -0.37
CA LEU A 28 -4.75 -4.71 -1.75
C LEU A 28 -6.16 -5.26 -1.98
N ALA A 29 -6.46 -6.45 -1.48
CA ALA A 29 -7.81 -7.02 -1.57
C ALA A 29 -8.84 -6.12 -0.85
N ILE A 30 -8.49 -5.56 0.32
CA ILE A 30 -9.34 -4.59 1.01
C ILE A 30 -9.52 -3.32 0.17
N PHE A 31 -8.45 -2.80 -0.45
CA PHE A 31 -8.56 -1.65 -1.36
C PHE A 31 -9.45 -1.93 -2.57
N GLU A 32 -9.37 -3.14 -3.11
CA GLU A 32 -10.16 -3.57 -4.27
C GLU A 32 -11.66 -3.59 -3.94
N LEU A 33 -12.04 -3.98 -2.71
CA LEU A 33 -13.42 -3.92 -2.22
C LEU A 33 -13.95 -2.48 -2.08
N VAL A 34 -13.06 -1.49 -1.96
CA VAL A 34 -13.41 -0.08 -1.82
C VAL A 34 -13.51 0.61 -3.19
N THR A 35 -12.70 0.19 -4.17
CA THR A 35 -12.72 0.76 -5.52
C THR A 35 -13.96 0.35 -6.32
N LYS A 36 -14.48 1.26 -7.16
CA LYS A 36 -15.71 1.04 -7.94
C LYS A 36 -15.51 0.31 -9.27
N TYR A 37 -14.27 -0.02 -9.65
CA TYR A 37 -13.91 -0.66 -10.91
C TYR A 37 -13.01 -1.89 -10.67
N ASN A 38 -12.98 -2.81 -11.64
CA ASN A 38 -12.17 -4.02 -11.55
C ASN A 38 -10.70 -3.71 -11.93
N ASN A 39 -9.84 -3.58 -10.92
CA ASN A 39 -8.43 -3.23 -11.09
C ASN A 39 -7.71 -4.19 -12.07
N TRP A 40 -7.92 -5.49 -11.92
CA TRP A 40 -7.20 -6.50 -12.70
C TRP A 40 -7.68 -6.59 -14.15
N GLU A 41 -8.98 -6.40 -14.38
CA GLU A 41 -9.54 -6.35 -15.73
C GLU A 41 -9.03 -5.13 -16.49
N GLU A 42 -9.05 -3.95 -15.86
CA GLU A 42 -8.54 -2.71 -16.44
C GLU A 42 -7.04 -2.78 -16.75
N ILE A 43 -6.22 -3.31 -15.82
CA ILE A 43 -4.78 -3.52 -16.05
C ILE A 43 -4.55 -4.46 -17.22
N LYS A 44 -5.34 -5.55 -17.33
CA LYS A 44 -5.25 -6.50 -18.45
C LYS A 44 -5.64 -5.85 -19.78
N ASN A 45 -6.57 -4.90 -19.77
CA ASN A 45 -6.98 -4.12 -20.94
C ASN A 45 -5.98 -3.01 -21.32
N GLY A 46 -4.91 -2.83 -20.55
CA GLY A 46 -3.86 -1.85 -20.84
C GLY A 46 -4.14 -0.45 -20.28
N ASN A 47 -5.08 -0.31 -19.35
CA ASN A 47 -5.37 0.95 -18.68
C ASN A 47 -4.19 1.33 -17.76
N MET A 48 -3.40 2.31 -18.23
CA MET A 48 -2.21 2.78 -17.53
C MET A 48 -2.57 3.63 -16.31
N ALA A 49 -3.70 4.34 -16.34
CA ALA A 49 -4.17 5.09 -15.17
C ALA A 49 -4.45 4.18 -13.98
N VAL A 50 -5.16 3.07 -14.21
CA VAL A 50 -5.44 2.03 -13.21
C VAL A 50 -4.14 1.37 -12.74
N ALA A 51 -3.22 1.06 -13.66
CA ALA A 51 -1.92 0.51 -13.31
C ALA A 51 -1.11 1.46 -12.39
N MET A 52 -1.09 2.76 -12.69
CA MET A 52 -0.42 3.76 -11.86
C MET A 52 -1.08 3.90 -10.49
N ALA A 53 -2.40 4.02 -10.43
CA ALA A 53 -3.13 4.14 -9.17
C ALA A 53 -2.94 2.90 -8.27
N THR A 54 -3.04 1.69 -8.86
CA THR A 54 -2.82 0.43 -8.14
C THR A 54 -1.37 0.29 -7.71
N GLY A 55 -0.41 0.57 -8.60
CA GLY A 55 1.02 0.55 -8.30
C GLY A 55 1.40 1.50 -7.16
N GLY A 56 0.78 2.68 -7.10
CA GLY A 56 0.95 3.63 -6.00
C GLY A 56 0.48 3.08 -4.66
N LYS A 57 -0.65 2.36 -4.62
CA LYS A 57 -1.15 1.70 -3.40
C LYS A 57 -0.18 0.60 -2.94
N ILE A 58 0.28 -0.26 -3.86
CA ILE A 58 1.26 -1.31 -3.59
C ILE A 58 2.54 -0.69 -3.01
N PHE A 59 3.07 0.34 -3.68
CA PHE A 59 4.27 1.04 -3.24
C PHE A 59 4.07 1.63 -1.84
N GLY A 60 2.94 2.30 -1.61
CA GLY A 60 2.64 2.94 -0.34
C GLY A 60 2.63 1.94 0.82
N ILE A 61 1.98 0.79 0.63
CA ILE A 61 1.94 -0.29 1.62
C ILE A 61 3.35 -0.81 1.92
N LEU A 62 4.13 -1.13 0.88
CA LEU A 62 5.48 -1.68 1.04
C LEU A 62 6.42 -0.68 1.70
N ASN A 63 6.28 0.62 1.41
CA ASN A 63 7.09 1.65 2.05
C ASN A 63 6.76 1.80 3.54
N ILE A 64 5.48 1.69 3.93
CA ILE A 64 5.08 1.63 5.34
C ILE A 64 5.73 0.43 6.04
N PHE A 65 5.69 -0.76 5.42
CA PHE A 65 6.35 -1.94 5.97
C PHE A 65 7.87 -1.78 6.05
N ARG A 66 8.51 -1.09 5.10
CA ARG A 66 9.94 -0.75 5.18
C ARG A 66 10.26 0.02 6.45
N PHE A 67 9.51 1.07 6.76
CA PHE A 67 9.71 1.85 8.00
C PHE A 67 9.40 1.01 9.24
N SER A 68 8.33 0.21 9.19
CA SER A 68 7.93 -0.69 10.25
C SER A 68 8.99 -1.73 10.61
N ILE A 69 9.61 -2.37 9.60
CA ILE A 69 10.71 -3.32 9.78
C ILE A 69 11.96 -2.64 10.33
N THR A 70 12.20 -1.39 9.95
CA THR A 70 13.42 -0.67 10.37
C THR A 70 13.38 -0.23 11.83
N HIS A 71 12.19 0.07 12.38
CA HIS A 71 12.04 0.60 13.74
C HIS A 71 11.58 -0.43 14.77
N ASN A 72 11.11 -1.61 14.35
CA ASN A 72 10.50 -2.58 15.25
C ASN A 72 11.22 -3.92 15.24
N ASP A 73 11.56 -4.41 16.44
CA ASP A 73 12.31 -5.66 16.62
C ASP A 73 11.42 -6.92 16.55
N THR A 74 10.09 -6.77 16.59
CA THR A 74 9.16 -7.91 16.62
C THR A 74 8.16 -7.88 15.47
N LEU A 75 7.85 -9.06 14.93
CA LEU A 75 6.87 -9.26 13.87
C LEU A 75 5.48 -8.69 14.23
N PHE A 76 5.06 -8.83 15.49
CA PHE A 76 3.76 -8.35 15.93
C PHE A 76 3.66 -6.82 15.88
N VAL A 77 4.68 -6.12 16.37
CA VAL A 77 4.70 -4.65 16.33
C VAL A 77 4.86 -4.18 14.87
N MET A 78 5.63 -4.90 14.07
CA MET A 78 5.75 -4.64 12.63
C MET A 78 4.38 -4.67 11.92
N VAL A 79 3.59 -5.72 12.17
CA VAL A 79 2.24 -5.86 11.62
C VAL A 79 1.30 -4.81 12.18
N GLY A 80 1.37 -4.50 13.47
CA GLY A 80 0.54 -3.45 14.10
C GLY A 80 0.72 -2.08 13.42
N TRP A 81 1.96 -1.65 13.24
CA TRP A 81 2.27 -0.41 12.51
C TRP A 81 1.92 -0.49 11.02
N GLY A 82 2.12 -1.65 10.39
CA GLY A 82 1.69 -1.88 9.01
C GLY A 82 0.17 -1.71 8.83
N CYS A 83 -0.63 -2.30 9.71
CA CYS A 83 -2.08 -2.16 9.73
C CYS A 83 -2.52 -0.72 9.99
N PHE A 84 -1.91 -0.06 10.98
CA PHE A 84 -2.24 1.33 11.30
C PHE A 84 -1.89 2.27 10.14
N GLY A 85 -0.69 2.13 9.56
CA GLY A 85 -0.28 2.90 8.40
C GLY A 85 -1.18 2.65 7.18
N PHE A 86 -1.62 1.41 6.96
CA PHE A 86 -2.59 1.08 5.93
C PHE A 86 -3.94 1.79 6.14
N LEU A 87 -4.46 1.80 7.37
CA LEU A 87 -5.69 2.53 7.71
C LEU A 87 -5.55 4.03 7.41
N LEU A 88 -4.39 4.62 7.69
CA LEU A 88 -4.11 6.02 7.33
C LEU A 88 -4.05 6.22 5.82
N LEU A 89 -3.44 5.30 5.07
CA LEU A 89 -3.39 5.35 3.61
C LEU A 89 -4.81 5.25 3.00
N LEU A 90 -5.65 4.36 3.54
CA LEU A 90 -7.05 4.21 3.15
C LEU A 90 -7.87 5.47 3.50
N THR A 91 -7.64 6.04 4.68
CA THR A 91 -8.27 7.31 5.08
C THR A 91 -7.89 8.44 4.13
N ALA A 92 -6.62 8.52 3.74
CA ALA A 92 -6.16 9.54 2.82
C ALA A 92 -6.73 9.37 1.40
N TYR A 93 -6.96 8.14 0.95
CA TYR A 93 -7.71 7.87 -0.28
C TYR A 93 -9.13 8.47 -0.22
N TYR A 94 -9.87 8.25 0.87
CA TYR A 94 -11.20 8.85 1.04
C TYR A 94 -11.16 10.37 1.14
N ILE A 95 -10.15 10.95 1.83
CA ILE A 95 -9.97 12.40 1.88
C ILE A 95 -9.72 12.95 0.48
N PHE A 96 -8.90 12.28 -0.33
CA PHE A 96 -8.65 12.70 -1.70
C PHE A 96 -9.93 12.68 -2.55
N GLU A 97 -10.69 11.57 -2.53
CA GLU A 97 -11.98 11.47 -3.23
C GLU A 97 -12.96 12.56 -2.75
N PHE A 98 -13.01 12.82 -1.43
CA PHE A 98 -13.86 13.86 -0.84
C PHE A 98 -13.45 15.29 -1.23
N LEU A 99 -12.15 15.59 -1.32
CA LEU A 99 -11.64 16.92 -1.69
C LEU A 99 -11.78 17.24 -3.17
N THR A 100 -12.02 16.23 -4.02
CA THR A 100 -12.33 16.40 -5.44
C THR A 100 -13.81 16.10 -5.77
N PRO A 101 -14.80 16.74 -5.10
CA PRO A 101 -16.20 16.35 -5.24
C PRO A 101 -16.80 16.67 -6.62
N THR A 102 -16.21 17.61 -7.36
CA THR A 102 -16.64 17.95 -8.73
C THR A 102 -16.06 17.01 -9.79
N PHE A 103 -15.23 16.03 -9.41
CA PHE A 103 -14.47 15.19 -10.32
C PHE A 103 -14.39 13.75 -9.77
N ASN A 104 -15.15 12.82 -10.36
CA ASN A 104 -15.07 11.40 -9.98
C ASN A 104 -13.70 10.83 -10.36
N VAL A 105 -12.79 10.75 -9.39
CA VAL A 105 -11.44 10.21 -9.57
C VAL A 105 -11.49 8.78 -10.12
N ASP A 106 -12.35 7.94 -9.54
CA ASP A 106 -12.49 6.53 -9.94
C ASP A 106 -12.95 6.39 -11.40
N GLU A 107 -13.91 7.20 -11.82
CA GLU A 107 -14.42 7.20 -13.19
C GLU A 107 -13.34 7.66 -14.18
N GLN A 108 -12.52 8.63 -13.80
CA GLN A 108 -11.45 9.15 -14.63
C GLN A 108 -10.30 8.16 -14.76
N ILE A 109 -9.97 7.46 -13.67
CA ILE A 109 -9.01 6.37 -13.69
C ILE A 109 -9.54 5.21 -14.55
N ALA A 110 -10.81 4.84 -14.43
CA ALA A 110 -11.43 3.82 -15.29
C ALA A 110 -11.42 4.21 -16.77
N ASN A 111 -11.53 5.50 -17.09
CA ASN A 111 -11.44 6.02 -18.47
C ASN A 111 -9.99 6.23 -19.00
N ASP A 112 -8.98 5.57 -18.40
CA ASP A 112 -7.54 5.73 -18.69
C ASP A 112 -7.04 7.18 -18.65
N ASN A 113 -7.58 8.02 -17.76
CA ASN A 113 -7.02 9.35 -17.54
C ASN A 113 -5.68 9.25 -16.80
N ARG A 114 -4.61 9.14 -17.57
CA ARG A 114 -3.23 8.95 -17.08
C ARG A 114 -2.77 10.05 -16.13
N ALA A 115 -3.22 11.29 -16.33
CA ALA A 115 -2.87 12.39 -15.43
C ALA A 115 -3.42 12.14 -14.02
N VAL A 116 -4.68 11.69 -13.94
CA VAL A 116 -5.33 11.36 -12.66
C VAL A 116 -4.70 10.12 -12.03
N GLY A 117 -4.45 9.07 -12.82
CA GLY A 117 -3.74 7.88 -12.35
C GLY A 117 -2.34 8.19 -11.80
N PHE A 118 -1.60 9.08 -12.46
CA PHE A 118 -0.28 9.53 -12.00
C PHE A 118 -0.35 10.32 -10.69
N ILE A 119 -1.28 11.29 -10.58
CA ILE A 119 -1.47 12.03 -9.33
C ILE A 119 -1.88 11.09 -8.18
N SER A 120 -2.79 10.15 -8.43
CA SER A 120 -3.19 9.13 -7.45
C SER A 120 -1.99 8.30 -6.98
N MET A 121 -1.09 7.94 -7.90
CA MET A 121 0.14 7.23 -7.57
C MET A 121 1.05 8.08 -6.67
N VAL A 122 1.35 9.30 -7.09
CA VAL A 122 2.26 10.21 -6.36
C VAL A 122 1.74 10.52 -4.97
N ILE A 123 0.43 10.71 -4.80
CA ILE A 123 -0.19 10.93 -3.49
C ILE A 123 0.00 9.70 -2.60
N SER A 124 -0.32 8.50 -3.10
CA SER A 124 -0.15 7.26 -2.33
C SER A 124 1.30 7.04 -1.89
N VAL A 125 2.24 7.29 -2.82
CA VAL A 125 3.68 7.21 -2.53
C VAL A 125 4.07 8.27 -1.50
N GLY A 126 3.77 9.54 -1.72
CA GLY A 126 4.17 10.63 -0.83
C GLY A 126 3.62 10.48 0.59
N LEU A 127 2.34 10.11 0.71
CA LEU A 127 1.72 9.87 2.01
C LEU A 127 2.36 8.70 2.75
N SER A 128 2.78 7.65 2.05
CA SER A 128 3.47 6.53 2.71
C SER A 128 4.78 6.94 3.36
N TYR A 129 5.50 7.94 2.82
CA TYR A 129 6.70 8.48 3.46
C TYR A 129 6.35 9.28 4.71
N VAL A 130 5.28 10.07 4.68
CA VAL A 130 4.81 10.84 5.84
C VAL A 130 4.34 9.91 6.95
N ILE A 131 3.52 8.91 6.61
CA ILE A 131 3.04 7.88 7.53
C ILE A 131 4.23 7.09 8.09
N GLY A 132 5.13 6.63 7.23
CA GLY A 132 6.30 5.85 7.63
C GLY A 132 7.26 6.61 8.54
N ALA A 133 7.43 7.92 8.34
CA ALA A 133 8.24 8.76 9.22
C ALA A 133 7.65 8.91 10.64
N GLY A 134 6.35 8.64 10.82
CA GLY A 134 5.69 8.65 12.13
C GLY A 134 5.74 7.32 12.87
N ILE A 135 6.31 6.26 12.28
CA ILE A 135 6.48 4.96 12.93
C ILE A 135 7.66 5.04 13.89
N ILE A 136 7.42 4.69 15.15
CA ILE A 136 8.38 4.70 16.26
C ILE A 136 8.57 3.28 16.77
#